data_AF-A0A9N9KLR5-F1
#
_entry.id   AF-A0A9N9KLR5-F1
#
_cell.length_a   1.000
_cell.length_b   1.000
_cell.length_c   1.000
_cell.angle_alpha   90.00
_cell.angle_beta   90.00
_cell.angle_gamma   90.00
#
_symmetry.space_group_name_H-M   'P 1'
#
loop_
_entity.id
_entity.type
_entity.pdbx_description
1 polymer ?
#
loop_
_entity_poly.entity_id
_entity_poly.type
_entity_poly.pdbx_seq_one_letter_code
_entity_poly.pdbx_strand_id
1 'polypeptide(L)'
;MPRAKRPLSELDPNASKSTARPAKHTKITDEKEDYSKLKKVELVQLARDRNLPCGGNKEDLKQRLQDCDDKEENDEEDDEEEDEDDEVDEEEEQQESAKIGDVFNQPIDYTTKDNSKLRFLLSDREYFPGALLRDGMTREEMIALLQRTPAEYESFTIEELSEKLKARGLRHASDCAKQVKIDRLKLNDLMDRNTADYKDMQLYVSLDVSNMMITSETKKQEEAKNTNPFSSWSIKRLQKYLTTNKLSPNGSKEVLTKRAAKHDEKEMNKKIKGLQAKRDAAIVKLEASIGHPLESPTIFNGRESQYEGLDHQILSRGKKPAQPKKPICDYDWSGSHWASRTEREIQKICERRGMPGRGAAPKAAQLKWLDTGVVEYADFYVGGLTIICEERGIKYKYDAKKVDLIALLEEDDERE
;
A
#
# COMPACT_ATOMS: atom_id res chain seq x y z
N MET A 1 10.92 -30.34 49.42
CA MET A 1 11.67 -29.29 50.15
C MET A 1 12.21 -28.31 49.12
N PRO A 2 11.81 -27.04 49.11
CA PRO A 2 12.23 -26.10 48.08
C PRO A 2 13.63 -25.56 48.43
N ARG A 3 14.56 -25.62 47.48
CA ARG A 3 15.91 -25.06 47.62
C ARG A 3 15.99 -23.75 46.85
N ALA A 4 16.59 -22.76 47.51
CA ALA A 4 16.55 -21.35 47.15
C ALA A 4 17.23 -21.02 45.81
N LYS A 5 16.60 -20.10 45.06
CA LYS A 5 17.15 -19.40 43.90
C LYS A 5 18.35 -18.55 44.34
N ARG A 6 19.49 -18.69 43.65
CA ARG A 6 20.67 -17.83 43.83
C ARG A 6 20.52 -16.55 43.00
N PRO A 7 20.80 -15.36 43.55
CA PRO A 7 20.96 -14.14 42.77
C PRO A 7 22.42 -14.00 42.29
N LEU A 8 22.62 -13.71 41.01
CA LEU A 8 23.88 -13.19 40.48
C LEU A 8 23.75 -11.67 40.40
N SER A 9 24.26 -11.00 41.42
CA SER A 9 24.53 -9.56 41.40
C SER A 9 26.02 -9.35 41.62
N GLU A 10 26.71 -8.75 40.65
CA GLU A 10 27.93 -7.99 40.91
C GLU A 10 27.71 -6.55 40.44
N LEU A 11 27.82 -5.64 41.40
CA LEU A 11 27.73 -4.19 41.28
C LEU A 11 28.94 -3.63 40.55
N ASP A 12 28.74 -2.69 39.62
CA ASP A 12 29.80 -1.79 39.14
C ASP A 12 29.85 -0.53 40.04
N PRO A 13 31.00 -0.27 40.71
CA PRO A 13 31.21 0.85 41.61
C PRO A 13 31.67 2.09 40.83
N ASN A 14 30.73 2.79 40.18
CA ASN A 14 30.99 4.18 39.80
C ASN A 14 29.75 5.07 39.95
N ALA A 15 29.12 4.95 41.11
CA ALA A 15 28.41 6.06 41.70
C ALA A 15 29.42 7.07 42.24
N SER A 16 29.61 8.19 41.53
CA SER A 16 29.93 9.47 42.18
C SER A 16 29.69 10.69 41.29
N LYS A 17 28.68 11.46 41.71
CA LYS A 17 28.63 12.93 41.79
C LYS A 17 28.83 13.75 40.51
N SER A 18 27.74 14.33 40.01
CA SER A 18 27.73 15.75 39.64
C SER A 18 26.31 16.35 39.73
N THR A 19 26.17 17.19 40.76
CA THR A 19 25.36 18.41 40.87
C THR A 19 24.27 18.70 39.83
N ALA A 20 23.04 18.79 40.37
CA ALA A 20 21.89 19.42 39.76
C ALA A 20 22.21 20.83 39.22
N ARG A 21 21.85 21.07 37.96
CA ARG A 21 21.53 22.39 37.41
C ARG A 21 20.14 22.30 36.75
N PRO A 22 19.22 23.25 37.01
CA PRO A 22 17.97 23.30 36.29
C PRO A 22 18.24 23.78 34.86
N ALA A 23 18.00 22.91 33.88
CA ALA A 23 17.97 23.32 32.48
C ALA A 23 16.65 24.06 32.25
N LYS A 24 16.77 25.34 31.88
CA LYS A 24 15.70 26.20 31.42
C LYS A 24 14.92 25.51 30.30
N HIS A 25 13.59 25.59 30.36
CA HIS A 25 12.75 25.43 29.17
C HIS A 25 13.32 26.32 28.07
N THR A 26 13.92 25.70 27.06
CA THR A 26 14.24 26.37 25.81
C THR A 26 12.99 26.18 24.98
N LYS A 27 12.23 27.27 24.84
CA LYS A 27 11.18 27.44 23.84
C LYS A 27 11.82 27.03 22.50
N ILE A 28 11.37 25.93 21.91
CA ILE A 28 11.75 25.62 20.52
C ILE A 28 11.08 26.73 19.72
N THR A 29 11.92 27.64 19.24
CA THR A 29 11.57 28.63 18.23
C THR A 29 11.51 27.90 16.90
N ASP A 30 10.42 28.09 16.16
CA ASP A 30 10.26 27.73 14.75
C ASP A 30 11.28 28.50 13.90
N GLU A 31 12.52 28.00 13.89
CA GLU A 31 13.53 28.42 12.93
C GLU A 31 13.66 27.32 11.89
N LYS A 32 13.23 27.60 10.65
CA LYS A 32 13.43 26.73 9.48
C LYS A 32 14.85 26.16 9.48
N GLU A 33 14.96 24.84 9.60
CA GLU A 33 16.27 24.18 9.61
C GLU A 33 16.95 24.33 8.24
N ASP A 34 18.09 25.01 8.18
CA ASP A 34 18.88 25.16 6.96
C ASP A 34 19.63 23.86 6.62
N TYR A 35 18.96 22.99 5.84
CA TYR A 35 19.47 21.69 5.38
C TYR A 35 20.73 21.78 4.51
N SER A 36 21.13 22.97 4.05
CA SER A 36 22.32 23.15 3.22
C SER A 36 23.63 22.77 3.96
N LYS A 37 23.64 22.93 5.28
CA LYS A 37 24.82 22.74 6.15
C LYS A 37 25.00 21.30 6.65
N LEU A 38 23.96 20.47 6.59
CA LEU A 38 24.00 19.10 7.10
C LEU A 38 24.77 18.15 6.19
N LYS A 39 25.40 17.13 6.77
CA LYS A 39 26.06 16.05 6.03
C LYS A 39 25.02 15.04 5.55
N LYS A 40 25.33 14.29 4.48
CA LYS A 40 24.41 13.28 3.92
C LYS A 40 23.92 12.26 4.96
N VAL A 41 24.78 11.87 5.90
CA VAL A 41 24.43 10.92 6.97
C VAL A 41 23.37 11.51 7.92
N GLU A 42 23.47 12.80 8.22
CA GLU A 42 22.50 13.52 9.06
C GLU A 42 21.17 13.70 8.31
N LEU A 43 21.22 14.06 7.02
CA LEU A 43 20.02 14.16 6.17
C LEU A 43 19.29 12.82 6.01
N VAL A 44 20.02 11.70 5.92
CA VAL A 44 19.42 10.35 5.88
C VAL A 44 18.74 10.01 7.22
N GLN A 45 19.31 10.48 8.33
CA GLN A 45 18.75 10.24 9.65
C GLN A 45 17.47 11.06 9.85
N LEU A 46 17.49 12.36 9.52
CA LEU A 46 16.29 13.21 9.53
C LEU A 46 15.18 12.69 8.62
N ALA A 47 15.53 12.28 7.39
CA ALA A 47 14.56 11.70 6.47
C ALA A 47 13.94 10.41 7.04
N ARG A 48 14.73 9.60 7.76
CA ARG A 48 14.21 8.39 8.42
C ARG A 48 13.28 8.72 9.58
N ASP A 49 13.62 9.76 10.35
CA ASP A 49 12.86 10.17 11.52
C ASP A 49 11.51 10.79 11.12
N ARG A 50 11.43 11.46 9.96
CA ARG A 50 10.18 11.96 9.34
C ARG A 50 9.47 10.94 8.41
N ASN A 51 9.83 9.66 8.46
CA ASN A 51 9.29 8.59 7.60
C ASN A 51 9.39 8.86 6.07
N LEU A 52 10.36 9.66 5.65
CA LEU A 52 10.62 9.97 4.25
C LEU A 52 11.58 8.96 3.58
N PRO A 53 11.50 8.77 2.25
CA PRO A 53 12.43 7.93 1.51
C PRO A 53 13.90 8.35 1.73
N CYS A 54 14.73 7.42 2.21
CA CYS A 54 16.14 7.66 2.57
C CYS A 54 17.15 7.49 1.42
N GLY A 55 16.70 7.12 0.21
CA GLY A 55 17.56 6.86 -0.94
C GLY A 55 17.83 8.11 -1.78
N GLY A 56 19.01 8.21 -2.43
CA GLY A 56 19.33 9.30 -3.36
C GLY A 56 20.64 10.02 -3.07
N ASN A 57 20.89 11.11 -3.81
CA ASN A 57 22.01 12.00 -3.59
C ASN A 57 21.71 13.00 -2.45
N LYS A 58 22.69 13.82 -2.05
CA LYS A 58 22.56 14.76 -0.92
C LYS A 58 21.46 15.81 -1.17
N GLU A 59 21.34 16.29 -2.40
CA GLU A 59 20.37 17.33 -2.76
C GLU A 59 18.95 16.76 -2.80
N ASP A 60 18.77 15.51 -3.25
CA ASP A 60 17.45 14.87 -3.24
C ASP A 60 16.89 14.70 -1.81
N LEU A 61 17.78 14.50 -0.82
CA LEU A 61 17.40 14.41 0.59
C LEU A 61 17.06 15.76 1.19
N LYS A 62 17.80 16.82 0.83
CA LYS A 62 17.48 18.18 1.26
C LYS A 62 16.12 18.62 0.74
N GLN A 63 15.87 18.42 -0.57
CA GLN A 63 14.60 18.81 -1.18
C GLN A 63 13.43 18.10 -0.52
N ARG A 64 13.54 16.79 -0.23
CA ARG A 64 12.47 16.05 0.45
C ARG A 64 12.21 16.50 1.87
N LEU A 65 13.24 16.92 2.60
CA LEU A 65 13.06 17.46 3.95
C LEU A 65 12.43 18.85 3.88
N GLN A 66 12.83 19.68 2.93
CA GLN A 66 12.25 21.00 2.67
C GLN A 66 10.76 20.89 2.29
N ASP A 67 10.42 20.00 1.34
CA ASP A 67 9.04 19.75 0.89
C ASP A 67 8.13 19.17 1.99
N CYS A 68 8.72 18.62 3.05
CA CYS A 68 7.98 18.10 4.20
C CYS A 68 7.64 19.23 5.17
N ASP A 69 8.60 20.09 5.47
CA ASP A 69 8.41 21.24 6.35
C ASP A 69 7.46 22.28 5.73
N ASP A 70 7.59 22.53 4.42
CA ASP A 70 6.71 23.46 3.70
C ASP A 70 5.25 22.94 3.59
N LYS A 71 5.00 21.65 3.88
CA LYS A 71 3.64 21.08 3.97
C LYS A 71 3.06 21.20 5.37
N GLU A 72 3.88 20.98 6.40
CA GLU A 72 3.45 21.14 7.79
C GLU A 72 3.09 22.62 8.09
N GLU A 73 3.78 23.60 7.48
CA GLU A 73 3.42 25.03 7.61
C GLU A 73 2.07 25.40 6.99
N ASN A 74 1.61 24.69 5.95
CA ASN A 74 0.34 25.01 5.27
C ASN A 74 -0.89 24.43 5.99
N ASP A 75 -0.69 23.45 6.87
CA ASP A 75 -1.77 22.81 7.63
C ASP A 75 -1.97 23.47 9.02
N GLU A 76 -1.09 24.40 9.43
CA GLU A 76 -1.12 25.08 10.74
C GLU A 76 -1.60 26.55 10.69
N GLU A 77 -1.91 27.12 9.52
CA GLU A 77 -2.37 28.53 9.37
C GLU A 77 -3.90 28.74 9.37
N ASP A 78 -4.73 27.69 9.47
CA ASP A 78 -6.21 27.81 9.34
C ASP A 78 -7.01 27.76 10.67
N ASP A 79 -6.36 27.92 11.83
CA ASP A 79 -6.98 27.69 13.14
C ASP A 79 -7.03 28.93 14.08
N GLU A 80 -7.19 30.15 13.55
CA GLU A 80 -7.53 31.33 14.38
C GLU A 80 -8.59 32.26 13.75
N GLU A 81 -9.80 32.17 14.32
CA GLU A 81 -10.73 33.28 14.69
C GLU A 81 -12.04 33.52 13.90
N GLU A 82 -13.10 33.57 14.72
CA GLU A 82 -14.36 34.34 14.67
C GLU A 82 -15.61 33.78 13.97
N ASP A 83 -16.57 33.43 14.85
CA ASP A 83 -18.01 33.32 14.62
C ASP A 83 -18.57 34.56 13.89
N GLU A 84 -19.12 34.38 12.70
CA GLU A 84 -20.31 35.13 12.26
C GLU A 84 -21.08 34.31 11.21
N ASP A 85 -22.37 34.13 11.48
CA ASP A 85 -23.35 33.41 10.66
C ASP A 85 -23.38 33.95 9.22
N ASP A 86 -22.93 33.17 8.23
CA ASP A 86 -23.37 33.33 6.84
C ASP A 86 -23.39 31.97 6.13
N GLU A 87 -24.59 31.55 5.72
CA GLU A 87 -24.85 30.42 4.83
C GLU A 87 -24.15 30.66 3.49
N VAL A 88 -23.00 30.00 3.27
CA VAL A 88 -22.43 29.84 1.93
C VAL A 88 -21.97 28.40 1.75
N ASP A 89 -22.62 27.71 0.81
CA ASP A 89 -22.31 26.36 0.35
C ASP A 89 -20.84 26.26 -0.10
N GLU A 90 -19.98 25.69 0.75
CA GLU A 90 -18.65 25.23 0.33
C GLU A 90 -18.73 23.73 -0.01
N GLU A 91 -18.72 23.46 -1.31
CA GLU A 91 -18.51 22.15 -1.90
C GLU A 91 -17.10 21.64 -1.56
N GLU A 92 -16.92 21.08 -0.36
CA GLU A 92 -15.83 20.16 -0.11
C GLU A 92 -16.04 18.89 -0.98
N GLU A 93 -15.11 18.62 -1.90
CA GLU A 93 -14.94 17.31 -2.55
C GLU A 93 -14.50 16.27 -1.50
N GLN A 94 -15.40 15.95 -0.57
CA GLN A 94 -15.35 14.69 0.16
C GLN A 94 -15.57 13.60 -0.88
N GLN A 95 -14.55 12.76 -1.13
CA GLN A 95 -14.77 11.46 -1.74
C GLN A 95 -15.71 10.68 -0.80
N GLU A 96 -17.02 10.80 -1.02
CA GLU A 96 -18.04 9.98 -0.41
C GLU A 96 -17.65 8.52 -0.64
N SER A 97 -17.09 7.87 0.39
CA SER A 97 -16.93 6.43 0.37
C SER A 97 -18.33 5.84 0.39
N ALA A 98 -18.86 5.51 -0.79
CA ALA A 98 -20.20 5.01 -0.95
C ALA A 98 -20.41 3.83 0.00
N LYS A 99 -21.38 3.95 0.91
CA LYS A 99 -21.71 2.85 1.82
C LYS A 99 -22.23 1.70 0.95
N ILE A 100 -21.79 0.48 1.23
CA ILE A 100 -22.20 -0.74 0.48
C ILE A 100 -23.72 -0.83 0.27
N GLY A 101 -24.52 -0.34 1.22
CA GLY A 101 -25.99 -0.30 1.09
C GLY A 101 -26.48 0.60 -0.05
N ASP A 102 -25.84 1.75 -0.24
CA ASP A 102 -26.20 2.72 -1.29
C ASP A 102 -25.79 2.19 -2.67
N VAL A 103 -24.66 1.48 -2.74
CA VAL A 103 -24.14 0.84 -3.96
C VAL A 103 -25.08 -0.25 -4.47
N PHE A 104 -25.69 -1.06 -3.59
CA PHE A 104 -26.61 -2.12 -4.00
C PHE A 104 -28.01 -1.64 -4.38
N ASN A 105 -28.37 -0.39 -4.04
CA ASN A 105 -29.67 0.18 -4.37
C ASN A 105 -29.69 0.87 -5.74
N GLN A 106 -28.53 1.04 -6.38
CA GLN A 106 -28.45 1.62 -7.71
C GLN A 106 -28.89 0.61 -8.78
N PRO A 107 -29.76 1.01 -9.72
CA PRO A 107 -30.12 0.15 -10.83
C PRO A 107 -28.89 -0.16 -11.68
N ILE A 108 -28.71 -1.43 -12.06
CA ILE A 108 -27.61 -1.85 -12.93
C ILE A 108 -27.85 -1.27 -14.33
N ASP A 109 -26.98 -0.39 -14.78
CA ASP A 109 -26.92 0.00 -16.17
C ASP A 109 -26.25 -1.11 -16.98
N TYR A 110 -27.04 -1.83 -17.77
CA TYR A 110 -26.53 -2.90 -18.64
C TYR A 110 -25.90 -2.37 -19.92
N THR A 111 -26.09 -1.09 -20.27
CA THR A 111 -25.55 -0.50 -21.50
C THR A 111 -24.04 -0.28 -21.43
N THR A 112 -23.49 -0.16 -20.22
CA THR A 112 -22.05 -0.02 -19.96
C THR A 112 -21.30 -1.35 -19.91
N LYS A 113 -22.01 -2.49 -19.88
CA LYS A 113 -21.41 -3.82 -19.69
C LYS A 113 -20.75 -4.34 -20.96
N ASP A 114 -19.62 -5.02 -20.81
CA ASP A 114 -18.97 -5.73 -21.90
C ASP A 114 -19.86 -6.88 -22.40
N ASN A 115 -19.78 -7.21 -23.69
CA ASN A 115 -20.49 -8.36 -24.26
C ASN A 115 -20.16 -9.66 -23.51
N SER A 116 -18.91 -9.85 -23.07
CA SER A 116 -18.50 -10.99 -22.26
C SER A 116 -19.21 -11.02 -20.92
N LYS A 117 -19.38 -9.86 -20.26
CA LYS A 117 -20.13 -9.73 -19.00
C LYS A 117 -21.62 -9.99 -19.20
N LEU A 118 -22.24 -9.42 -20.24
CA LEU A 118 -23.66 -9.64 -20.56
C LEU A 118 -23.98 -11.12 -20.75
N ARG A 119 -23.19 -11.82 -21.56
CA ARG A 119 -23.32 -13.27 -21.79
C ARG A 119 -23.15 -14.08 -20.50
N PHE A 120 -22.19 -13.68 -19.67
CA PHE A 120 -21.92 -14.33 -18.41
C PHE A 120 -23.11 -14.17 -17.44
N LEU A 121 -23.63 -12.95 -17.28
CA LEU A 121 -24.79 -12.67 -16.43
C LEU A 121 -26.05 -13.43 -16.89
N LEU A 122 -26.26 -13.55 -18.21
CA LEU A 122 -27.36 -14.35 -18.76
C LEU A 122 -27.20 -15.85 -18.45
N SER A 123 -25.97 -16.37 -18.55
CA SER A 123 -25.67 -17.77 -18.23
C SER A 123 -25.90 -18.07 -16.75
N ASP A 124 -25.55 -17.13 -15.87
CA ASP A 124 -25.74 -17.26 -14.42
C ASP A 124 -27.22 -17.34 -14.00
N ARG A 125 -28.14 -16.77 -14.80
CA ARG A 125 -29.58 -16.73 -14.49
C ARG A 125 -30.33 -18.00 -14.90
N GLU A 126 -29.66 -19.01 -15.46
CA GLU A 126 -30.19 -20.36 -15.78
C GLU A 126 -31.41 -20.41 -16.72
N TYR A 127 -31.95 -19.26 -17.15
CA TYR A 127 -33.02 -19.16 -18.14
C TYR A 127 -32.60 -19.62 -19.55
N PHE A 128 -31.29 -19.77 -19.79
CA PHE A 128 -30.73 -20.24 -21.04
C PHE A 128 -29.58 -21.22 -20.76
N PRO A 129 -29.78 -22.55 -20.85
CA PRO A 129 -28.66 -23.47 -20.86
C PRO A 129 -27.72 -23.07 -22.00
N GLY A 130 -26.41 -23.06 -21.77
CA GLY A 130 -25.36 -22.47 -22.62
C GLY A 130 -25.34 -22.88 -24.10
N ALA A 131 -26.26 -23.74 -24.55
CA ALA A 131 -26.56 -24.04 -25.95
C ALA A 131 -27.55 -23.05 -26.62
N LEU A 132 -28.21 -22.14 -25.87
CA LEU A 132 -29.24 -21.22 -26.37
C LEU A 132 -28.91 -19.73 -26.22
N LEU A 133 -27.69 -19.37 -25.81
CA LEU A 133 -27.08 -18.13 -26.32
C LEU A 133 -26.91 -18.35 -27.82
N ARG A 134 -28.01 -18.19 -28.57
CA ARG A 134 -28.08 -18.43 -30.02
C ARG A 134 -26.88 -17.72 -30.64
N ASP A 135 -26.12 -18.43 -31.46
CA ASP A 135 -25.18 -17.80 -32.38
C ASP A 135 -25.96 -16.69 -33.12
N GLY A 136 -25.68 -15.43 -32.78
CA GLY A 136 -26.38 -14.26 -33.34
C GLY A 136 -27.29 -13.45 -32.41
N MET A 137 -27.42 -13.75 -31.12
CA MET A 137 -28.12 -12.84 -30.18
C MET A 137 -27.39 -11.49 -30.13
N THR A 138 -28.13 -10.40 -30.37
CA THR A 138 -27.53 -9.05 -30.42
C THR A 138 -27.27 -8.51 -29.01
N ARG A 139 -26.43 -7.47 -28.92
CA ARG A 139 -26.13 -6.78 -27.66
C ARG A 139 -27.40 -6.22 -27.02
N GLU A 140 -28.26 -5.60 -27.83
CA GLU A 140 -29.51 -4.97 -27.40
C GLU A 140 -30.50 -6.02 -26.89
N GLU A 141 -30.56 -7.18 -27.52
CA GLU A 141 -31.36 -8.31 -27.05
C GLU A 141 -30.88 -8.81 -25.68
N MET A 142 -29.56 -8.95 -25.49
CA MET A 142 -29.00 -9.33 -24.19
C MET A 142 -29.34 -8.32 -23.09
N ILE A 143 -29.21 -7.02 -23.38
CA ILE A 143 -29.54 -5.93 -22.45
C ILE A 143 -31.02 -5.95 -22.09
N ALA A 144 -31.92 -5.99 -23.09
CA ALA A 144 -33.36 -5.99 -22.87
C ALA A 144 -33.82 -7.21 -22.05
N LEU A 145 -33.18 -8.36 -22.27
CA LEU A 145 -33.45 -9.58 -21.52
C LEU A 145 -32.99 -9.46 -20.06
N LEU A 146 -31.78 -8.95 -19.82
CA LEU A 146 -31.25 -8.75 -18.48
C LEU A 146 -32.05 -7.72 -17.67
N GLN A 147 -32.59 -6.69 -18.33
CA GLN A 147 -33.48 -5.70 -17.72
C GLN A 147 -34.82 -6.31 -17.27
N ARG A 148 -35.34 -7.31 -18.01
CA ARG A 148 -36.60 -7.99 -17.68
C ARG A 148 -36.47 -9.09 -16.63
N THR A 149 -35.27 -9.58 -16.36
CA THR A 149 -35.04 -10.78 -15.55
C THR A 149 -34.02 -10.54 -14.45
N PRO A 150 -34.35 -9.82 -13.37
CA PRO A 150 -33.39 -9.50 -12.31
C PRO A 150 -32.75 -10.76 -11.70
N ALA A 151 -31.54 -10.62 -11.15
CA ALA A 151 -30.86 -11.75 -10.52
C ALA A 151 -31.49 -12.08 -9.16
N GLU A 152 -31.87 -13.35 -8.95
CA GLU A 152 -32.48 -13.85 -7.72
C GLU A 152 -31.52 -14.76 -6.93
N TYR A 153 -30.44 -14.18 -6.41
CA TYR A 153 -29.37 -14.96 -5.75
C TYR A 153 -29.82 -15.65 -4.46
N GLU A 154 -30.86 -15.13 -3.82
CA GLU A 154 -31.42 -15.63 -2.57
C GLU A 154 -31.98 -17.06 -2.72
N SER A 155 -32.40 -17.44 -3.93
CA SER A 155 -32.95 -18.75 -4.27
C SER A 155 -31.90 -19.88 -4.28
N PHE A 156 -30.63 -19.55 -4.53
CA PHE A 156 -29.56 -20.55 -4.64
C PHE A 156 -29.10 -21.09 -3.29
N THR A 157 -28.60 -22.32 -3.31
CA THR A 157 -27.89 -22.98 -2.22
C THR A 157 -26.50 -22.36 -1.99
N ILE A 158 -25.86 -22.66 -0.85
CA ILE A 158 -24.53 -22.13 -0.54
C ILE A 158 -23.48 -22.68 -1.52
N GLU A 159 -23.66 -23.92 -1.93
CA GLU A 159 -22.81 -24.65 -2.87
C GLU A 159 -22.90 -24.01 -4.26
N GLU A 160 -24.11 -23.80 -4.79
CA GLU A 160 -24.34 -23.12 -6.07
C GLU A 160 -23.76 -21.70 -6.08
N LEU A 161 -23.95 -20.92 -5.00
CA LEU A 161 -23.34 -19.60 -4.86
C LEU A 161 -21.80 -19.67 -4.86
N SER A 162 -21.22 -20.74 -4.30
CA SER A 162 -19.76 -20.95 -4.34
C SER A 162 -19.28 -21.21 -5.77
N GLU A 163 -20.04 -22.00 -6.54
CA GLU A 163 -19.73 -22.30 -7.93
C GLU A 163 -19.82 -21.04 -8.79
N LYS A 164 -20.86 -20.22 -8.63
CA LYS A 164 -20.99 -18.94 -9.35
C LYS A 164 -19.85 -17.97 -9.00
N LEU A 165 -19.45 -17.88 -7.73
CA LEU A 165 -18.28 -17.08 -7.33
C LEU A 165 -16.98 -17.59 -7.97
N LYS A 166 -16.77 -18.90 -8.03
CA LYS A 166 -15.60 -19.52 -8.71
C LYS A 166 -15.61 -19.23 -10.20
N ALA A 167 -16.76 -19.36 -10.85
CA ALA A 167 -16.92 -19.09 -12.27
C ALA A 167 -16.60 -17.63 -12.62
N ARG A 168 -16.78 -16.70 -11.67
CA ARG A 168 -16.39 -15.27 -11.78
C ARG A 168 -14.93 -14.98 -11.42
N GLY A 169 -14.16 -15.99 -11.02
CA GLY A 169 -12.75 -15.82 -10.61
C GLY A 169 -12.56 -15.18 -9.23
N LEU A 170 -13.58 -15.17 -8.38
CA LEU A 170 -13.50 -14.53 -7.05
C LEU A 170 -12.81 -15.45 -6.02
N ARG A 171 -11.93 -14.86 -5.21
CA ARG A 171 -11.22 -15.57 -4.12
C ARG A 171 -12.18 -15.90 -2.97
N HIS A 172 -11.83 -16.86 -2.12
CA HIS A 172 -12.64 -17.28 -0.94
C HIS A 172 -14.08 -17.70 -1.29
N ALA A 173 -14.30 -18.25 -2.48
CA ALA A 173 -15.64 -18.62 -2.94
C ALA A 173 -16.33 -19.67 -2.04
N SER A 174 -15.55 -20.54 -1.38
CA SER A 174 -16.10 -21.60 -0.52
C SER A 174 -16.33 -21.13 0.93
N ASP A 175 -15.53 -20.20 1.44
CA ASP A 175 -15.28 -20.03 2.89
C ASP A 175 -16.18 -18.97 3.56
N CYS A 176 -17.19 -18.47 2.84
CA CYS A 176 -18.05 -17.38 3.30
C CYS A 176 -19.47 -17.85 3.67
N ALA A 177 -20.16 -17.08 4.51
CA ALA A 177 -21.58 -17.28 4.77
C ALA A 177 -22.43 -16.97 3.52
N LYS A 178 -23.65 -17.52 3.44
CA LYS A 178 -24.57 -17.35 2.30
C LYS A 178 -24.73 -15.87 1.90
N GLN A 179 -25.05 -15.00 2.86
CA GLN A 179 -25.28 -13.57 2.57
C GLN A 179 -24.03 -12.87 2.04
N VAL A 180 -22.85 -13.19 2.57
CA VAL A 180 -21.58 -12.65 2.08
C VAL A 180 -21.37 -13.06 0.62
N LYS A 181 -21.73 -14.29 0.23
CA LYS A 181 -21.63 -14.72 -1.17
C LYS A 181 -22.57 -13.95 -2.08
N ILE A 182 -23.82 -13.72 -1.64
CA ILE A 182 -24.83 -12.94 -2.37
C ILE A 182 -24.34 -11.51 -2.58
N ASP A 183 -23.89 -10.83 -1.52
CA ASP A 183 -23.41 -9.45 -1.58
C ASP A 183 -22.23 -9.33 -2.56
N ARG A 184 -21.31 -10.30 -2.57
CA ARG A 184 -20.16 -10.32 -3.49
C ARG A 184 -20.56 -10.54 -4.94
N LEU A 185 -21.56 -11.38 -5.21
CA LEU A 185 -22.11 -11.55 -6.56
C LEU A 185 -22.78 -10.26 -7.05
N LYS A 186 -23.59 -9.62 -6.20
CA LYS A 186 -24.20 -8.32 -6.51
C LYS A 186 -23.15 -7.24 -6.78
N LEU A 187 -22.09 -7.19 -5.97
CA LEU A 187 -20.98 -6.25 -6.18
C LEU A 187 -20.27 -6.51 -7.51
N ASN A 188 -20.04 -7.78 -7.85
CA ASN A 188 -19.43 -8.14 -9.12
C ASN A 188 -20.36 -7.86 -10.32
N ASP A 189 -21.69 -7.89 -10.18
CA ASP A 189 -22.63 -7.52 -11.25
C ASP A 189 -22.55 -6.03 -11.63
N LEU A 190 -22.14 -5.18 -10.69
CA LEU A 190 -21.91 -3.75 -10.94
C LEU A 190 -20.65 -3.50 -11.77
N MET A 191 -19.71 -4.44 -11.85
CA MET A 191 -18.56 -4.32 -12.75
C MET A 191 -18.97 -4.43 -14.21
N ASP A 192 -18.35 -3.62 -15.07
CA ASP A 192 -18.64 -3.62 -16.51
C ASP A 192 -18.09 -4.85 -17.23
N ARG A 193 -16.96 -5.36 -16.75
CA ARG A 193 -16.23 -6.48 -17.37
C ARG A 193 -16.52 -7.83 -16.75
N ASN A 194 -16.28 -8.88 -17.54
CA ASN A 194 -16.21 -10.23 -17.02
C ASN A 194 -14.85 -10.45 -16.32
N THR A 195 -14.86 -10.56 -14.99
CA THR A 195 -13.65 -10.77 -14.18
C THR A 195 -12.97 -12.11 -14.42
N ALA A 196 -13.68 -13.09 -15.01
CA ALA A 196 -13.11 -14.37 -15.40
C ALA A 196 -12.48 -14.36 -16.81
N ASP A 197 -12.75 -13.34 -17.64
CA ASP A 197 -12.16 -13.24 -18.98
C ASP A 197 -10.79 -12.58 -18.95
N TYR A 198 -9.77 -13.43 -18.98
CA TYR A 198 -8.38 -12.99 -18.96
C TYR A 198 -7.97 -12.21 -20.22
N LYS A 199 -8.62 -12.44 -21.37
CA LYS A 199 -8.24 -11.77 -22.63
C LYS A 199 -8.66 -10.31 -22.64
N ASP A 200 -9.91 -10.04 -22.25
CA ASP A 200 -10.41 -8.67 -22.12
C ASP A 200 -9.59 -7.92 -21.05
N MET A 201 -9.31 -8.57 -19.90
CA MET A 201 -8.46 -7.99 -18.86
C MET A 201 -7.07 -7.58 -19.37
N GLN A 202 -6.42 -8.40 -20.21
CA GLN A 202 -5.13 -8.05 -20.80
C GLN A 202 -5.20 -6.80 -21.69
N LEU A 203 -6.31 -6.62 -22.43
CA LEU A 203 -6.52 -5.44 -23.27
C LEU A 203 -6.71 -4.17 -22.42
N TYR A 204 -7.49 -4.25 -21.35
CA TYR A 204 -7.63 -3.16 -20.38
C TYR A 204 -6.28 -2.77 -19.75
N VAL A 205 -5.52 -3.75 -19.25
CA VAL A 205 -4.19 -3.50 -18.67
C VAL A 205 -3.24 -2.88 -19.70
N SER A 206 -3.27 -3.36 -20.96
CA SER A 206 -2.44 -2.79 -22.03
C SER A 206 -2.80 -1.33 -22.33
N LEU A 207 -4.09 -0.97 -22.27
CA LEU A 207 -4.56 0.40 -22.44
C LEU A 207 -4.04 1.29 -21.29
N ASP A 208 -4.19 0.84 -20.05
CA ASP A 208 -3.75 1.55 -18.85
C ASP A 208 -2.25 1.82 -18.85
N VAL A 209 -1.45 0.79 -19.14
CA VAL A 209 0.01 0.93 -19.24
C VAL A 209 0.38 1.92 -20.35
N SER A 210 -0.33 1.90 -21.48
CA SER A 210 -0.09 2.84 -22.57
C SER A 210 -0.43 4.27 -22.15
N ASN A 211 -1.55 4.50 -21.46
CA ASN A 211 -1.93 5.81 -20.93
C ASN A 211 -0.92 6.32 -19.91
N MET A 212 -0.53 5.49 -18.94
CA MET A 212 0.49 5.82 -17.94
C MET A 212 1.82 6.23 -18.60
N MET A 213 2.24 5.49 -19.63
CA MET A 213 3.46 5.79 -20.37
C MET A 213 3.35 7.10 -21.16
N ILE A 214 2.19 7.37 -21.79
CA ILE A 214 1.94 8.63 -22.49
C ILE A 214 2.03 9.79 -21.50
N THR A 215 1.30 9.74 -20.38
CA THR A 215 1.31 10.77 -19.34
C THR A 215 2.72 11.02 -18.80
N SER A 216 3.47 9.95 -18.51
CA SER A 216 4.85 10.07 -18.03
C SER A 216 5.77 10.76 -19.04
N GLU A 217 5.67 10.42 -20.33
CA GLU A 217 6.51 11.03 -21.36
C GLU A 217 6.08 12.46 -21.71
N THR A 218 4.78 12.77 -21.67
CA THR A 218 4.27 14.14 -21.80
C THR A 218 4.79 15.03 -20.67
N LYS A 219 4.75 14.54 -19.42
CA LYS A 219 5.28 15.28 -18.26
C LYS A 219 6.78 15.56 -18.41
N LYS A 220 7.58 14.56 -18.81
CA LYS A 220 9.02 14.76 -19.09
C LYS A 220 9.25 15.79 -20.19
N GLN A 221 8.40 15.80 -21.21
CA GLN A 221 8.49 16.76 -22.30
C GLN A 221 8.21 18.19 -21.81
N GLU A 222 7.19 18.39 -20.97
CA GLU A 222 6.87 19.68 -20.36
C GLU A 222 7.99 20.17 -19.44
N GLU A 223 8.49 19.31 -18.57
CA GLU A 223 9.64 19.62 -17.70
C GLU A 223 10.88 20.02 -18.52
N ALA A 224 11.16 19.32 -19.62
CA ALA A 224 12.28 19.63 -20.49
C ALA A 224 12.11 20.97 -21.24
N LYS A 225 10.86 21.34 -21.59
CA LYS A 225 10.55 22.65 -22.19
C LYS A 225 10.75 23.79 -21.18
N ASN A 226 10.39 23.58 -19.92
CA ASN A 226 10.48 24.60 -18.88
C ASN A 226 11.92 24.82 -18.38
N THR A 227 12.69 23.74 -18.21
CA THR A 227 14.03 23.83 -17.57
C THR A 227 15.18 23.88 -18.58
N ASN A 228 14.95 23.46 -19.83
CA ASN A 228 15.99 23.20 -20.84
C ASN A 228 17.23 22.50 -20.25
N PRO A 229 17.24 21.16 -20.17
CA PRO A 229 18.27 20.40 -19.46
C PRO A 229 19.68 20.56 -20.05
N PHE A 230 19.80 21.12 -21.26
CA PHE A 230 21.06 21.33 -21.98
C PHE A 230 21.72 22.68 -21.70
N SER A 231 21.05 23.61 -21.00
CA SER A 231 21.56 24.96 -20.70
C SER A 231 22.81 24.93 -19.81
N SER A 232 22.82 24.03 -18.83
CA SER A 232 23.91 23.82 -17.86
C SER A 232 25.08 23.00 -18.41
N TRP A 233 24.96 22.39 -19.59
CA TRP A 233 26.00 21.51 -20.12
C TRP A 233 27.20 22.29 -20.68
N SER A 234 28.39 21.71 -20.53
CA SER A 234 29.61 22.22 -21.16
C SER A 234 29.61 21.97 -22.67
N ILE A 235 30.35 22.79 -23.44
CA ILE A 235 30.47 22.66 -24.89
C ILE A 235 30.95 21.25 -25.27
N LYS A 236 32.00 20.74 -24.61
CA LYS A 236 32.53 19.38 -24.86
C LYS A 236 31.45 18.29 -24.68
N ARG A 237 30.61 18.44 -23.64
CA ARG A 237 29.51 17.49 -23.37
C ARG A 237 28.43 17.56 -24.46
N LEU A 238 28.05 18.78 -24.88
CA LEU A 238 27.09 18.99 -25.98
C LEU A 238 27.60 18.43 -27.31
N GLN A 239 28.86 18.68 -27.65
CA GLN A 239 29.49 18.16 -28.86
C GLN A 239 29.52 16.63 -28.88
N LYS A 240 29.86 16.00 -27.73
CA LYS A 240 29.82 14.54 -27.59
C LYS A 240 28.41 14.00 -27.79
N TYR A 241 27.40 14.57 -27.12
CA TYR A 241 26.00 14.16 -27.28
C TYR A 241 25.50 14.31 -28.72
N LEU A 242 25.79 15.44 -29.38
CA LEU A 242 25.40 15.67 -30.77
C LEU A 242 26.07 14.68 -31.73
N THR A 243 27.37 14.39 -31.52
CA THR A 243 28.10 13.40 -32.32
C THR A 243 27.51 12.00 -32.18
N THR A 244 27.20 11.58 -30.94
CA THR A 244 26.54 10.29 -30.67
C THR A 244 25.19 10.18 -31.39
N ASN A 245 24.44 11.28 -31.46
CA ASN A 245 23.15 11.35 -32.14
C ASN A 245 23.26 11.68 -33.64
N LYS A 246 24.46 11.62 -34.24
CA LYS A 246 24.71 11.90 -35.67
C LYS A 246 24.27 13.30 -36.11
N LEU A 247 24.38 14.28 -35.21
CA LEU A 247 24.13 15.70 -35.47
C LEU A 247 25.46 16.45 -35.59
N SER A 248 25.45 17.60 -36.28
CA SER A 248 26.64 18.45 -36.39
C SER A 248 27.13 18.87 -34.99
N PRO A 249 28.43 18.67 -34.65
CA PRO A 249 29.00 19.10 -33.37
C PRO A 249 29.59 20.52 -33.43
N ASN A 250 29.44 21.24 -34.54
CA ASN A 250 30.04 22.56 -34.73
C ASN A 250 29.05 23.69 -34.40
N GLY A 251 29.55 24.78 -33.82
CA GLY A 251 28.77 26.00 -33.51
C GLY A 251 29.08 26.60 -32.13
N SER A 252 28.48 27.75 -31.84
CA SER A 252 28.50 28.36 -30.49
C SER A 252 27.73 27.50 -29.48
N LYS A 253 27.97 27.71 -28.18
CA LYS A 253 27.26 26.99 -27.11
C LYS A 253 25.74 27.04 -27.29
N GLU A 254 25.20 28.23 -27.57
CA GLU A 254 23.76 28.43 -27.80
C GLU A 254 23.22 27.61 -28.98
N VAL A 255 23.97 27.56 -30.09
CA VAL A 255 23.60 26.78 -31.27
C VAL A 255 23.59 25.28 -30.95
N LEU A 256 24.59 24.79 -30.20
CA LEU A 256 24.66 23.39 -29.78
C LEU A 256 23.52 23.03 -28.81
N THR A 257 23.23 23.89 -27.83
CA THR A 257 22.13 23.71 -26.87
C THR A 257 20.77 23.67 -27.57
N LYS A 258 20.49 24.63 -28.47
CA LYS A 258 19.23 24.63 -29.25
C LYS A 258 19.10 23.39 -30.14
N ARG A 259 20.20 22.94 -30.75
CA ARG A 259 20.22 21.73 -31.58
C ARG A 259 19.94 20.47 -30.77
N ALA A 260 20.54 20.35 -29.58
CA ALA A 260 20.30 19.23 -28.67
C ALA A 260 18.83 19.22 -28.18
N ALA A 261 18.33 20.36 -27.71
CA ALA A 261 16.94 20.49 -27.26
C ALA A 261 15.92 20.11 -28.35
N LYS A 262 16.12 20.61 -29.58
CA LYS A 262 15.24 20.29 -30.72
C LYS A 262 15.29 18.80 -31.11
N HIS A 263 16.44 18.16 -30.97
CA HIS A 263 16.56 16.72 -31.22
C HIS A 263 15.82 15.90 -30.17
N ASP A 264 16.03 16.20 -28.88
CA ASP A 264 15.35 15.50 -27.79
C ASP A 264 13.83 15.71 -27.86
N GLU A 265 13.37 16.93 -28.14
CA GLU A 265 11.95 17.22 -28.38
C GLU A 265 11.37 16.36 -29.51
N LYS A 266 12.12 16.20 -30.62
CA LYS A 266 11.68 15.37 -31.74
C LYS A 266 11.60 13.88 -31.36
N GLU A 267 12.57 13.36 -30.61
CA GLU A 267 12.58 11.97 -30.17
C GLU A 267 11.47 11.69 -29.14
N MET A 268 11.25 12.59 -28.18
CA MET A 268 10.11 12.50 -27.24
C MET A 268 8.77 12.52 -27.99
N ASN A 269 8.57 13.46 -28.92
CA ASN A 269 7.37 13.51 -29.76
C ASN A 269 7.16 12.22 -30.56
N LYS A 270 8.23 11.66 -31.13
CA LYS A 270 8.16 10.39 -31.86
C LYS A 270 7.74 9.24 -30.95
N LYS A 271 8.27 9.19 -29.72
CA LYS A 271 7.92 8.18 -28.72
C LYS A 271 6.47 8.31 -28.26
N ILE A 272 6.01 9.53 -27.93
CA ILE A 272 4.61 9.82 -27.57
C ILE A 272 3.67 9.38 -28.70
N LYS A 273 3.94 9.77 -29.95
CA LYS A 273 3.15 9.34 -31.11
C LYS A 273 3.12 7.82 -31.28
N GLY A 274 4.25 7.15 -31.06
CA GLY A 274 4.33 5.69 -31.11
C GLY A 274 3.50 5.02 -30.02
N LEU A 275 3.46 5.60 -28.81
CA LEU A 275 2.62 5.12 -27.71
C LEU A 275 1.13 5.39 -27.98
N GLN A 276 0.78 6.56 -28.50
CA GLN A 276 -0.58 6.90 -28.92
C GLN A 276 -1.09 5.91 -29.97
N ALA A 277 -0.30 5.62 -31.01
CA ALA A 277 -0.69 4.64 -32.03
C ALA A 277 -0.91 3.22 -31.46
N LYS A 278 -0.10 2.80 -30.46
CA LYS A 278 -0.31 1.53 -29.76
C LYS A 278 -1.59 1.53 -28.93
N ARG A 279 -1.85 2.63 -28.22
CA ARG A 279 -3.08 2.83 -27.44
C ARG A 279 -4.30 2.76 -28.35
N ASP A 280 -4.30 3.52 -29.45
CA ASP A 280 -5.43 3.58 -30.37
C ASP A 280 -5.68 2.21 -31.04
N ALA A 281 -4.62 1.47 -31.37
CA ALA A 281 -4.76 0.08 -31.84
C ALA A 281 -5.30 -0.88 -30.78
N ALA A 282 -5.01 -0.64 -29.49
CA ALA A 282 -5.57 -1.40 -28.38
C ALA A 282 -7.05 -1.06 -28.15
N ILE A 283 -7.43 0.23 -28.27
CA ILE A 283 -8.82 0.70 -28.21
C ILE A 283 -9.67 -0.05 -29.24
N VAL A 284 -9.26 -0.03 -30.52
CA VAL A 284 -10.02 -0.70 -31.59
C VAL A 284 -10.23 -2.19 -31.31
N LYS A 285 -9.21 -2.88 -30.78
CA LYS A 285 -9.33 -4.30 -30.41
C LYS A 285 -10.27 -4.51 -29.22
N LEU A 286 -10.19 -3.63 -28.23
CA LEU A 286 -11.01 -3.72 -27.03
C LEU A 286 -12.47 -3.42 -27.35
N GLU A 287 -12.77 -2.34 -28.06
CA GLU A 287 -14.12 -1.98 -28.53
C GLU A 287 -14.76 -3.09 -29.37
N ALA A 288 -13.98 -3.74 -30.25
CA ALA A 288 -14.45 -4.89 -31.00
C ALA A 288 -14.78 -6.12 -30.11
N SER A 289 -14.08 -6.30 -29.00
CA SER A 289 -14.32 -7.38 -28.04
C SER A 289 -15.54 -7.10 -27.15
N ILE A 290 -15.58 -5.92 -26.54
CA ILE A 290 -16.61 -5.52 -25.57
C ILE A 290 -17.93 -5.14 -26.25
N GLY A 291 -17.90 -4.72 -27.51
CA GLY A 291 -19.08 -4.44 -28.33
C GLY A 291 -19.71 -3.06 -28.13
N HIS A 292 -19.00 -2.11 -27.54
CA HIS A 292 -19.41 -0.72 -27.43
C HIS A 292 -18.19 0.22 -27.41
N PRO A 293 -18.36 1.52 -27.71
CA PRO A 293 -17.29 2.50 -27.59
C PRO A 293 -16.80 2.66 -26.14
N LEU A 294 -15.52 3.00 -25.99
CA LEU A 294 -14.97 3.40 -24.69
C LEU A 294 -15.24 4.89 -24.45
N GLU A 295 -16.07 5.24 -23.48
CA GLU A 295 -16.51 6.63 -23.23
C GLU A 295 -15.39 7.55 -22.68
N SER A 296 -14.25 6.99 -22.26
CA SER A 296 -13.06 7.72 -21.85
C SER A 296 -11.86 6.76 -21.84
N PRO A 297 -10.59 7.21 -21.88
CA PRO A 297 -9.47 6.41 -21.42
C PRO A 297 -9.63 6.14 -19.92
N THR A 298 -10.56 5.24 -19.59
CA THR A 298 -10.88 4.80 -18.23
C THR A 298 -9.58 4.38 -17.57
N ILE A 299 -9.23 5.06 -16.48
CA ILE A 299 -8.20 4.60 -15.56
C ILE A 299 -8.77 3.33 -14.94
N PHE A 300 -8.45 2.18 -15.52
CA PHE A 300 -8.99 0.88 -15.11
C PHE A 300 -8.70 0.63 -13.61
N ASN A 301 -7.57 1.15 -13.11
CA ASN A 301 -7.22 1.11 -11.70
C ASN A 301 -8.19 1.85 -10.75
N GLY A 302 -8.88 2.91 -11.18
CA GLY A 302 -9.68 3.76 -10.28
C GLY A 302 -10.97 3.07 -9.83
N ARG A 303 -11.79 2.62 -10.79
CA ARG A 303 -13.06 1.93 -10.49
C ARG A 303 -12.80 0.56 -9.86
N GLU A 304 -11.80 -0.19 -10.33
CA GLU A 304 -11.53 -1.52 -9.79
C GLU A 304 -11.03 -1.49 -8.34
N SER A 305 -10.21 -0.50 -7.98
CA SER A 305 -9.77 -0.31 -6.59
C SER A 305 -10.94 -0.06 -5.63
N GLN A 306 -11.99 0.66 -6.09
CA GLN A 306 -13.21 0.85 -5.30
C GLN A 306 -13.95 -0.48 -5.07
N TYR A 307 -14.08 -1.31 -6.12
CA TYR A 307 -14.68 -2.64 -5.99
C TYR A 307 -13.88 -3.57 -5.07
N GLU A 308 -12.54 -3.55 -5.15
CA GLU A 308 -11.69 -4.33 -4.24
C GLU A 308 -11.86 -3.89 -2.78
N GLY A 309 -11.93 -2.57 -2.53
CA GLY A 309 -12.20 -2.02 -1.20
C GLY A 309 -13.55 -2.47 -0.64
N LEU A 310 -14.60 -2.43 -1.46
CA LEU A 310 -15.94 -2.89 -1.08
C LEU A 310 -15.99 -4.42 -0.87
N ASP A 311 -15.32 -5.22 -1.71
CA ASP A 311 -15.25 -6.68 -1.54
C ASP A 311 -14.57 -7.03 -0.21
N HIS A 312 -13.49 -6.33 0.13
CA HIS A 312 -12.79 -6.49 1.40
C HIS A 312 -13.70 -6.15 2.59
N GLN A 313 -14.47 -5.07 2.51
CA GLN A 313 -15.45 -4.71 3.53
C GLN A 313 -16.56 -5.77 3.66
N ILE A 314 -17.05 -6.33 2.56
CA ILE A 314 -18.04 -7.41 2.60
C ILE A 314 -17.46 -8.66 3.28
N LEU A 315 -16.22 -9.03 2.95
CA LEU A 315 -15.52 -10.17 3.56
C LEU A 315 -15.24 -9.96 5.05
N SER A 316 -15.05 -8.72 5.50
CA SER A 316 -14.80 -8.41 6.91
C SER A 316 -16.06 -8.47 7.77
N ARG A 317 -17.27 -8.23 7.22
CA ARG A 317 -18.56 -8.34 7.95
C ARG A 317 -18.78 -9.72 8.58
N GLY A 318 -18.31 -10.78 7.93
CA GLY A 318 -18.42 -12.16 8.42
C GLY A 318 -17.36 -12.55 9.45
N LYS A 319 -16.30 -11.75 9.59
CA LYS A 319 -15.27 -11.96 10.61
C LYS A 319 -15.79 -11.33 11.90
N LYS A 320 -16.11 -12.17 12.90
CA LYS A 320 -16.30 -11.66 14.27
C LYS A 320 -15.11 -10.75 14.59
N PRO A 321 -15.32 -9.55 15.18
CA PRO A 321 -14.20 -8.76 15.68
C PRO A 321 -13.36 -9.72 16.50
N ALA A 322 -12.08 -9.84 16.17
CA ALA A 322 -11.20 -10.73 16.90
C ALA A 322 -11.40 -10.37 18.37
N GLN A 323 -11.91 -11.33 19.16
CA GLN A 323 -11.98 -11.19 20.61
C GLN A 323 -10.61 -10.63 21.03
N PRO A 324 -10.55 -9.54 21.81
CA PRO A 324 -9.29 -8.92 22.17
C PRO A 324 -8.39 -10.05 22.68
N LYS A 325 -7.36 -10.38 21.90
CA LYS A 325 -6.50 -11.52 22.21
C LYS A 325 -5.96 -11.22 23.60
N LYS A 326 -6.14 -12.14 24.55
CA LYS A 326 -5.49 -12.00 25.86
C LYS A 326 -4.03 -11.62 25.61
N PRO A 327 -3.54 -10.51 26.17
CA PRO A 327 -2.18 -10.07 25.91
C PRO A 327 -1.24 -11.20 26.32
N ILE A 328 -0.20 -11.42 25.52
CA ILE A 328 0.76 -12.51 25.74
C ILE A 328 1.53 -12.32 27.05
N CYS A 329 1.71 -11.07 27.47
CA CYS A 329 2.26 -10.66 28.74
C CYS A 329 1.34 -9.58 29.31
N ASP A 330 0.85 -9.78 30.54
CA ASP A 330 -0.10 -8.91 31.24
C ASP A 330 0.59 -7.92 32.19
N TYR A 331 1.91 -7.76 32.06
CA TYR A 331 2.70 -6.77 32.81
C TYR A 331 2.17 -5.35 32.55
N ASP A 332 1.78 -4.66 33.61
CA ASP A 332 1.39 -3.24 33.55
C ASP A 332 2.64 -2.36 33.48
N TRP A 333 3.02 -2.02 32.25
CA TRP A 333 4.19 -1.19 31.96
C TRP A 333 3.86 0.30 31.87
N SER A 334 2.63 0.73 32.17
CA SER A 334 2.21 2.14 32.06
C SER A 334 3.08 3.10 32.89
N GLY A 335 3.62 2.63 34.01
CA GLY A 335 4.56 3.35 34.87
C GLY A 335 6.05 3.19 34.52
N SER A 336 6.40 2.42 33.48
CA SER A 336 7.81 2.18 33.12
C SER A 336 8.45 3.46 32.55
N HIS A 337 9.67 3.78 32.98
CA HIS A 337 10.46 4.89 32.41
C HIS A 337 10.75 4.70 30.90
N TRP A 338 10.58 3.48 30.41
CA TRP A 338 10.78 3.11 29.01
C TRP A 338 9.48 3.13 28.18
N ALA A 339 8.31 3.32 28.80
CA ALA A 339 6.98 3.18 28.18
C ALA A 339 6.78 4.08 26.95
N SER A 340 7.36 5.29 26.96
CA SER A 340 7.23 6.29 25.90
C SER A 340 8.01 5.95 24.62
N ARG A 341 8.92 4.96 24.66
CA ARG A 341 9.69 4.56 23.49
C ARG A 341 8.91 3.63 22.57
N THR A 342 9.26 3.63 21.29
CA THR A 342 8.68 2.70 20.32
C THR A 342 9.12 1.27 20.60
N GLU A 343 8.31 0.28 20.22
CA GLU A 343 8.65 -1.15 20.39
C GLU A 343 10.01 -1.50 19.75
N ARG A 344 10.33 -0.89 18.60
CA ARG A 344 11.60 -1.07 17.90
C ARG A 344 12.80 -0.54 18.69
N GLU A 345 12.65 0.58 19.39
CA GLU A 345 13.70 1.13 20.23
C GLU A 345 13.93 0.28 21.48
N ILE A 346 12.84 -0.18 22.11
CA ILE A 346 12.90 -1.08 23.26
C ILE A 346 13.58 -2.39 22.86
N GLN A 347 13.20 -2.99 21.74
CA GLN A 347 13.83 -4.20 21.22
C GLN A 347 15.35 -4.03 21.06
N LYS A 348 15.82 -2.93 20.44
CA LYS A 348 17.27 -2.65 20.29
C LYS A 348 17.98 -2.45 21.63
N ILE A 349 17.29 -1.94 22.65
CA ILE A 349 17.87 -1.79 23.99
C ILE A 349 17.98 -3.17 24.65
N CYS A 350 16.93 -3.98 24.58
CA CYS A 350 16.91 -5.36 25.05
C CYS A 350 18.00 -6.21 24.40
N GLU A 351 18.14 -6.16 23.08
CA GLU A 351 19.20 -6.86 22.33
C GLU A 351 20.60 -6.45 22.81
N ARG A 352 20.86 -5.14 22.93
CA ARG A 352 22.17 -4.63 23.39
C ARG A 352 22.48 -4.98 24.85
N ARG A 353 21.45 -5.12 25.69
CA ARG A 353 21.59 -5.49 27.10
C ARG A 353 21.61 -7.01 27.31
N GLY A 354 21.50 -7.80 26.23
CA GLY A 354 21.59 -9.26 26.30
C GLY A 354 20.30 -9.95 26.74
N MET A 355 19.13 -9.38 26.44
CA MET A 355 17.85 -10.06 26.66
C MET A 355 17.82 -11.37 25.85
N PRO A 356 17.51 -12.52 26.46
CA PRO A 356 17.35 -13.79 25.75
C PRO A 356 16.38 -13.67 24.56
N GLY A 357 16.63 -14.39 23.48
CA GLY A 357 15.74 -14.37 22.31
C GLY A 357 15.80 -13.08 21.49
N ARG A 358 16.86 -12.28 21.66
CA ARG A 358 17.13 -11.03 20.88
C ARG A 358 15.96 -10.06 20.90
N GLY A 359 15.30 -9.93 22.05
CA GLY A 359 14.16 -9.03 22.19
C GLY A 359 12.93 -9.45 21.36
N ALA A 360 12.86 -10.68 20.82
CA ALA A 360 11.67 -11.19 20.12
C ALA A 360 10.55 -11.57 21.09
N ALA A 361 10.07 -10.58 21.85
CA ALA A 361 8.98 -10.65 22.81
C ALA A 361 8.06 -9.44 22.62
N PRO A 362 6.79 -9.49 23.09
CA PRO A 362 5.92 -8.32 23.09
C PRO A 362 6.53 -7.15 23.86
N LYS A 363 6.25 -5.91 23.46
CA LYS A 363 6.68 -4.70 24.18
C LYS A 363 6.53 -4.79 25.70
N ALA A 364 5.41 -5.32 26.20
CA ALA A 364 5.19 -5.52 27.65
C ALA A 364 6.23 -6.43 28.32
N ALA A 365 6.62 -7.53 27.67
CA ALA A 365 7.62 -8.47 28.17
C ALA A 365 9.04 -7.89 28.11
N GLN A 366 9.34 -7.12 27.06
CA GLN A 366 10.60 -6.40 26.94
C GLN A 366 10.74 -5.35 28.05
N LEU A 367 9.66 -4.62 28.35
CA LEU A 367 9.62 -3.65 29.44
C LEU A 367 9.69 -4.31 30.82
N LYS A 368 8.96 -5.42 31.04
CA LYS A 368 9.08 -6.27 32.24
C LYS A 368 10.55 -6.65 32.48
N TRP A 369 11.25 -7.08 31.44
CA TRP A 369 12.66 -7.43 31.53
C TRP A 369 13.57 -6.23 31.81
N LEU A 370 13.33 -5.07 31.18
CA LEU A 370 14.14 -3.88 31.42
C LEU A 370 13.96 -3.30 32.83
N ASP A 371 12.77 -3.43 33.40
CA ASP A 371 12.45 -2.93 34.74
C ASP A 371 12.87 -3.91 35.85
N THR A 372 12.67 -5.21 35.63
CA THR A 372 12.84 -6.24 36.68
C THR A 372 14.06 -7.14 36.49
N GLY A 373 14.66 -7.16 35.30
CA GLY A 373 15.70 -8.11 34.92
C GLY A 373 15.18 -9.53 34.65
N VAL A 374 13.87 -9.78 34.77
CA VAL A 374 13.27 -11.11 34.68
C VAL A 374 12.20 -11.14 33.58
N VAL A 375 12.19 -12.21 32.79
CA VAL A 375 11.17 -12.51 31.79
C VAL A 375 10.91 -14.02 31.78
N GLU A 376 9.66 -14.44 31.71
CA GLU A 376 9.31 -15.85 31.68
C GLU A 376 9.21 -16.34 30.23
N TYR A 377 9.45 -17.64 29.98
CA TYR A 377 9.27 -18.19 28.63
C TYR A 377 7.82 -18.03 28.12
N ALA A 378 6.84 -18.02 29.03
CA ALA A 378 5.45 -17.72 28.72
C ALA A 378 5.25 -16.31 28.13
N ASP A 379 6.15 -15.36 28.41
CA ASP A 379 6.05 -13.98 27.92
C ASP A 379 6.57 -13.81 26.48
N PHE A 380 7.27 -14.79 25.91
CA PHE A 380 7.86 -14.68 24.56
C PHE A 380 6.88 -15.04 23.43
N TYR A 381 7.16 -14.53 22.23
CA TYR A 381 6.60 -15.09 21.00
C TYR A 381 7.25 -16.44 20.67
N VAL A 382 6.59 -17.25 19.85
CA VAL A 382 7.18 -18.51 19.34
C VAL A 382 8.55 -18.25 18.71
N GLY A 383 8.68 -17.20 17.90
CA GLY A 383 9.95 -16.81 17.28
C GLY A 383 11.06 -16.46 18.29
N GLY A 384 10.70 -15.92 19.47
CA GLY A 384 11.69 -15.66 20.53
C GLY A 384 12.15 -16.95 21.20
N LEU A 385 11.23 -17.87 21.50
CA LEU A 385 11.55 -19.17 22.07
C LEU A 385 12.44 -20.01 21.15
N THR A 386 12.18 -19.98 19.84
CA THR A 386 13.03 -20.68 18.87
C THR A 386 14.46 -20.13 18.85
N ILE A 387 14.62 -18.81 18.96
CA ILE A 387 15.95 -18.18 19.05
C ILE A 387 16.66 -18.62 20.35
N ILE A 388 15.96 -18.68 21.48
CA ILE A 388 16.55 -19.14 22.75
C ILE A 388 17.00 -20.61 22.63
N CYS A 389 16.18 -21.48 22.02
CA CYS A 389 16.57 -22.87 21.77
C CYS A 389 17.83 -22.96 20.89
N GLU A 390 17.93 -22.13 19.83
CA GLU A 390 19.12 -22.08 18.97
C GLU A 390 20.36 -21.59 19.71
N GLU A 391 20.23 -20.54 20.52
CA GLU A 391 21.33 -19.98 21.33
C GLU A 391 21.86 -21.00 22.34
N ARG A 392 21.01 -21.90 22.83
CA ARG A 392 21.37 -23.00 23.76
C ARG A 392 21.71 -24.32 23.07
N GLY A 393 21.59 -24.41 21.75
CA GLY A 393 21.83 -25.66 21.01
C GLY A 393 20.78 -26.76 21.23
N ILE A 394 19.59 -26.41 21.72
CA ILE A 394 18.46 -27.34 21.94
C ILE A 394 17.79 -27.64 20.61
N LYS A 395 17.64 -28.93 20.28
CA LYS A 395 16.93 -29.36 19.07
C LYS A 395 15.41 -29.29 19.26
N TYR A 396 14.72 -28.59 18.36
CA TYR A 396 13.26 -28.48 18.35
C TYR A 396 12.70 -28.73 16.93
N LYS A 397 11.38 -28.96 16.82
CA LYS A 397 10.68 -29.10 15.53
C LYS A 397 10.25 -27.72 15.02
N TYR A 398 10.40 -27.46 13.72
CA TYR A 398 10.08 -26.16 13.12
C TYR A 398 8.60 -25.74 13.28
N ASP A 399 7.69 -26.70 13.42
CA ASP A 399 6.25 -26.50 13.64
C ASP A 399 5.83 -26.70 15.11
N ALA A 400 6.79 -26.73 16.05
CA ALA A 400 6.51 -26.91 17.47
C ALA A 400 5.60 -25.80 18.01
N LYS A 401 4.64 -26.19 18.86
CA LYS A 401 3.76 -25.22 19.51
C LYS A 401 4.53 -24.51 20.62
N LYS A 402 4.06 -23.31 20.97
CA LYS A 402 4.64 -22.49 22.06
C LYS A 402 4.86 -23.29 23.36
N VAL A 403 3.88 -24.11 23.75
CA VAL A 403 3.92 -24.92 24.99
C VAL A 403 5.06 -25.95 24.95
N ASP A 404 5.28 -26.59 23.80
CA ASP A 404 6.32 -27.60 23.63
C ASP A 404 7.71 -26.97 23.72
N LEU A 405 7.89 -25.77 23.14
CA LEU A 405 9.14 -25.00 23.23
C LEU A 405 9.44 -24.54 24.65
N ILE A 406 8.43 -24.11 25.41
CA ILE A 406 8.58 -23.74 26.82
C ILE A 406 9.03 -24.97 27.63
N ALA A 407 8.36 -26.11 27.47
CA ALA A 407 8.71 -27.33 28.21
C ALA A 407 10.15 -27.80 27.91
N LEU A 408 10.61 -27.68 26.66
CA LEU A 408 11.99 -28.02 26.28
C LEU A 408 13.02 -27.10 26.95
N LEU A 409 12.71 -25.80 27.06
CA LEU A 409 13.58 -24.83 27.70
C LEU A 409 13.62 -25.00 29.23
N GLU A 410 12.47 -25.31 29.84
CA GLU A 410 12.38 -25.62 31.27
C GLU A 410 13.10 -26.94 31.61
N GLU A 411 12.95 -27.99 30.80
CA GLU A 411 13.69 -29.24 30.98
C GLU A 411 15.21 -29.02 30.87
N ASP A 412 15.65 -28.12 29.98
CA ASP A 412 17.06 -27.78 29.85
C ASP A 412 17.59 -27.00 31.06
N ASP A 413 16.83 -26.04 31.57
CA ASP A 413 17.14 -25.31 32.81
C ASP A 413 17.22 -26.23 34.04
N GLU A 414 16.46 -27.34 34.07
CA GLU A 414 16.53 -28.34 35.14
C GLU A 414 17.76 -29.27 35.05
N ARG A 415 18.43 -29.34 33.89
CA ARG A 415 19.62 -30.18 33.67
C ARG A 415 20.93 -29.48 34.02
N GLU A 416 20.95 -28.15 34.07
CA GLU A 416 22.08 -27.32 34.56
C GLU A 416 22.13 -27.25 36.10
#